data_AF-A0A1T5P7G3-F1
#
_entry.id   AF-A0A1T5P7G3-F1
#
_cell.length_a   1.000
_cell.length_b   1.000
_cell.length_c   1.000
_cell.angle_alpha   90.00
_cell.angle_beta   90.00
_cell.angle_gamma   90.00
#
_symmetry.space_group_name_H-M   'P 1'
#
loop_
_entity.id
_entity.type
_entity.pdbx_description
1 polymer ?
#
loop_
_entity_poly.entity_id
_entity_poly.type
_entity_poly.pdbx_seq_one_letter_code
_entity_poly.pdbx_strand_id
1 'polypeptide(L)'
;MLSFANTTMKTLLASAVLILISATSLAQPQNNHTEEKICFLTYGFPDVERVEVEQAIAGKWGFAFYTVGECTIDQALIDSVARVNDAANKRMEARYGSNWRSRYQQEVDAAFATPERAQQLVNQQLYIWRKEQELKMHNDSLHYAWAATGRKGVYKVIVSGSLKNTIFYKLLVDYPKYKVSLLTN
;
A
#
# COMPACT_ATOMS: atom_id res chain seq x y z
N MET A 1 28.14 -34.71 48.56
CA MET A 1 27.19 -35.85 48.63
C MET A 1 26.21 -35.69 47.48
N LEU A 2 26.17 -36.69 46.58
CA LEU A 2 25.16 -36.98 45.53
C LEU A 2 24.97 -35.87 44.45
N SER A 3 25.53 -35.90 43.23
CA SER A 3 25.65 -36.94 42.18
C SER A 3 24.33 -37.59 41.79
N PHE A 4 23.78 -37.22 40.62
CA PHE A 4 23.25 -38.17 39.63
C PHE A 4 23.34 -37.59 38.20
N ALA A 5 23.64 -38.49 37.27
CA ALA A 5 24.01 -38.27 35.87
C ALA A 5 22.95 -38.87 34.92
N ASN A 6 23.14 -38.58 33.62
CA ASN A 6 22.64 -39.30 32.43
C ASN A 6 21.12 -39.23 32.15
N THR A 7 20.66 -39.07 30.90
CA THR A 7 20.91 -40.03 29.82
C THR A 7 20.61 -39.44 28.44
N THR A 8 21.60 -39.48 27.55
CA THR A 8 21.51 -39.37 26.08
C THR A 8 20.79 -40.58 25.47
N MET A 9 19.89 -40.38 24.50
CA MET A 9 19.43 -41.44 23.60
C MET A 9 19.59 -40.99 22.14
N LYS A 10 20.63 -41.53 21.50
CA LYS A 10 20.80 -41.58 20.04
C LYS A 10 20.09 -42.84 19.51
N THR A 11 19.89 -42.88 18.19
CA THR A 11 20.07 -44.02 17.26
C THR A 11 18.86 -44.37 16.37
N LEU A 12 19.01 -43.99 15.09
CA LEU A 12 18.62 -44.63 13.81
C LEU A 12 17.45 -45.62 13.68
N LEU A 13 16.65 -45.39 12.63
CA LEU A 13 16.08 -46.35 11.65
C LEU A 13 15.75 -45.51 10.38
N ALA A 14 16.53 -45.50 9.29
CA ALA A 14 16.83 -46.53 8.29
C ALA A 14 15.59 -47.06 7.52
N SER A 15 15.69 -46.98 6.18
CA SER A 15 14.99 -47.76 5.15
C SER A 15 13.76 -47.15 4.45
N ALA A 16 14.08 -46.47 3.34
CA ALA A 16 13.67 -46.83 1.98
C ALA A 16 12.26 -47.44 1.78
N VAL A 17 11.34 -46.62 1.30
CA VAL A 17 10.21 -47.06 0.47
C VAL A 17 10.30 -46.29 -0.85
N LEU A 18 11.08 -46.87 -1.76
CA LEU A 18 11.19 -46.52 -3.16
C LEU A 18 9.97 -47.13 -3.87
N ILE A 19 8.81 -46.47 -3.81
CA ILE A 19 7.67 -46.86 -4.63
C ILE A 19 7.70 -46.03 -5.90
N LEU A 20 8.06 -46.72 -6.98
CA LEU A 20 7.78 -46.36 -8.36
C LEU A 20 6.33 -45.88 -8.50
N ILE A 21 6.15 -44.56 -8.69
CA ILE A 21 4.95 -44.07 -9.36
C ILE A 21 5.38 -43.73 -10.78
N SER A 22 4.99 -44.65 -11.64
CA SER A 22 5.04 -44.69 -13.08
C SER A 22 4.81 -43.34 -13.72
N ALA A 23 5.64 -43.03 -14.71
CA ALA A 23 5.47 -41.93 -15.65
C ALA A 23 4.12 -42.02 -16.37
N THR A 24 3.10 -41.38 -15.82
CA THR A 24 2.03 -40.78 -16.62
C THR A 24 2.50 -39.38 -16.99
N SER A 25 3.31 -39.30 -18.03
CA SER A 25 3.49 -38.07 -18.79
C SER A 25 2.16 -37.76 -19.50
N LEU A 26 1.15 -37.34 -18.73
CA LEU A 26 0.09 -36.51 -19.26
C LEU A 26 0.83 -35.31 -19.82
N ALA A 27 0.85 -35.20 -21.15
CA ALA A 27 1.16 -33.97 -21.83
C ALA A 27 0.22 -32.91 -21.23
N GLN A 28 0.71 -32.17 -20.23
CA GLN A 28 0.03 -31.00 -19.75
C GLN A 28 -0.06 -30.10 -20.98
N PRO A 29 -1.27 -29.72 -21.43
CA PRO A 29 -1.38 -28.75 -22.49
C PRO A 29 -0.58 -27.54 -22.03
N GLN A 30 0.52 -27.24 -22.74
CA GLN A 30 1.20 -25.96 -22.61
C GLN A 30 0.26 -24.92 -23.20
N ASN A 31 -0.80 -24.60 -22.47
CA ASN A 31 -1.49 -23.34 -22.55
C ASN A 31 -0.52 -22.28 -22.03
N ASN A 32 0.55 -22.04 -22.80
CA ASN A 32 1.35 -20.82 -22.73
C ASN A 32 0.54 -19.67 -23.36
N HIS A 33 -0.74 -19.57 -23.01
CA HIS A 33 -1.46 -18.32 -23.08
C HIS A 33 -0.88 -17.48 -21.93
N THR A 34 0.29 -16.89 -22.17
CA THR A 34 0.64 -15.65 -21.48
C THR A 34 -0.49 -14.69 -21.79
N GLU A 35 -1.45 -14.59 -20.87
CA GLU A 35 -2.50 -13.59 -20.97
C GLU A 35 -1.81 -12.25 -21.21
N GLU A 36 -2.09 -11.66 -22.38
CA GLU A 36 -1.53 -10.37 -22.74
C GLU A 36 -1.91 -9.37 -21.65
N LYS A 37 -0.90 -8.82 -20.98
CA LYS A 37 -1.08 -7.87 -19.88
C LYS A 37 -1.84 -6.65 -20.40
N ILE A 38 -2.92 -6.27 -19.74
CA ILE A 38 -3.70 -5.09 -20.12
C ILE A 38 -2.80 -3.85 -19.94
N CYS A 39 -2.75 -2.96 -20.94
CA CYS A 39 -1.93 -1.76 -20.89
C CYS A 39 -2.81 -0.52 -20.97
N PHE A 40 -2.59 0.42 -20.06
CA PHE A 40 -3.15 1.77 -20.10
C PHE A 40 -2.08 2.76 -20.53
N LEU A 41 -2.45 3.68 -21.41
CA LEU A 41 -1.60 4.78 -21.82
C LEU A 41 -1.89 6.01 -20.96
N THR A 42 -0.85 6.67 -20.48
CA THR A 42 -0.91 7.92 -19.72
C THR A 42 -0.13 9.01 -20.44
N TYR A 43 -0.44 10.27 -20.17
CA TYR A 43 0.31 11.42 -20.68
C TYR A 43 0.37 12.51 -19.60
N GLY A 44 1.26 13.48 -19.79
CA GLY A 44 1.49 14.56 -18.83
C GLY A 44 2.50 14.21 -17.74
N PHE A 45 2.71 15.15 -16.81
CA PHE A 45 3.67 14.97 -15.73
C PHE A 45 3.07 14.11 -14.61
N PRO A 46 3.65 12.95 -14.29
CA PRO A 46 3.10 12.08 -13.26
C PRO A 46 3.40 12.60 -11.85
N ASP A 47 2.59 12.17 -10.87
CA ASP A 47 2.94 12.28 -9.46
C ASP A 47 4.07 11.29 -9.15
N VAL A 48 5.31 11.76 -9.25
CA VAL A 48 6.53 10.92 -9.18
C VAL A 48 6.62 10.11 -7.89
N GLU A 49 6.07 10.61 -6.79
CA GLU A 49 6.07 9.87 -5.52
C GLU A 49 5.09 8.69 -5.54
N ARG A 50 4.05 8.78 -6.36
CA ARG A 50 2.91 7.88 -6.40
C ARG A 50 3.03 6.83 -7.51
N VAL A 51 3.80 7.09 -8.56
CA VAL A 51 4.00 6.19 -9.71
C VAL A 51 4.39 4.78 -9.29
N GLU A 52 5.33 4.62 -8.36
CA GLU A 52 5.79 3.28 -7.93
C GLU A 52 4.68 2.49 -7.24
N VAL A 53 3.89 3.17 -6.40
CA VAL A 53 2.74 2.57 -5.71
C VAL A 53 1.66 2.19 -6.73
N GLU A 54 1.35 3.07 -7.67
CA GLU A 54 0.40 2.81 -8.75
C GLU A 54 0.81 1.61 -9.61
N GLN A 55 2.06 1.55 -10.06
CA GLN A 55 2.56 0.43 -10.86
C GLN A 55 2.56 -0.89 -10.07
N ALA A 56 2.94 -0.86 -8.80
CA ALA A 56 2.94 -2.05 -7.94
C ALA A 56 1.52 -2.60 -7.72
N ILE A 57 0.52 -1.73 -7.51
CA ILE A 57 -0.88 -2.15 -7.39
C ILE A 57 -1.41 -2.58 -8.77
N ALA A 58 -1.11 -1.85 -9.85
CA ALA A 58 -1.54 -2.21 -11.20
C ALA A 58 -1.07 -3.62 -11.60
N GLY A 59 0.16 -3.97 -11.23
CA GLY A 59 0.70 -5.32 -11.43
C GLY A 59 -0.13 -6.41 -10.74
N LYS A 60 -0.65 -6.17 -9.53
CA LYS A 60 -1.56 -7.11 -8.84
C LYS A 60 -2.90 -7.26 -9.54
N TRP A 61 -3.34 -6.20 -10.20
CA TRP A 61 -4.57 -6.15 -10.99
C TRP A 61 -4.39 -6.63 -12.43
N GLY A 62 -3.20 -7.13 -12.79
CA GLY A 62 -2.94 -7.69 -14.12
C GLY A 62 -2.84 -6.67 -15.24
N PHE A 63 -2.54 -5.40 -14.93
CA PHE A 63 -2.33 -4.36 -15.93
C PHE A 63 -1.09 -3.51 -15.65
N ALA A 64 -0.70 -2.65 -16.58
CA ALA A 64 0.40 -1.69 -16.45
C ALA A 64 0.02 -0.33 -17.02
N PHE A 65 0.70 0.73 -16.57
CA PHE A 65 0.67 2.02 -17.24
C PHE A 65 1.93 2.23 -18.08
N TYR A 66 1.76 2.87 -19.23
CA TYR A 66 2.83 3.30 -20.11
C TYR A 66 2.62 4.76 -20.49
N THR A 67 3.61 5.62 -20.21
CA THR A 67 3.49 7.05 -20.50
C THR A 67 3.87 7.32 -21.96
N VAL A 68 2.97 7.99 -22.69
CA VAL A 68 3.13 8.41 -24.08
C VAL A 68 2.96 9.92 -24.16
N GLY A 69 4.04 10.61 -24.56
CA GLY A 69 4.04 12.06 -24.71
C GLY A 69 4.79 12.80 -23.59
N GLU A 70 5.29 13.98 -23.96
CA GLU A 70 6.07 14.87 -23.10
C GLU A 70 5.21 16.09 -22.68
N CYS A 71 5.82 17.28 -22.59
CA CYS A 71 5.18 18.51 -22.14
C CYS A 71 4.11 19.05 -23.10
N THR A 72 4.16 18.72 -24.39
CA THR A 72 3.17 19.16 -25.38
C THR A 72 2.38 17.97 -25.88
N ILE A 73 1.07 17.99 -25.61
CA ILE A 73 0.13 16.95 -25.98
C ILE A 73 -0.84 17.57 -27.00
N ASP A 74 -0.92 16.99 -28.19
CA ASP A 74 -1.91 17.39 -29.20
C ASP A 74 -3.19 16.56 -29.09
N GLN A 75 -4.25 17.01 -29.76
CA GLN A 75 -5.54 16.34 -29.74
C GLN A 75 -5.46 14.92 -30.36
N ALA A 76 -4.61 14.73 -31.37
CA ALA A 76 -4.44 13.45 -32.04
C ALA A 76 -3.90 12.37 -31.08
N LEU A 77 -2.94 12.73 -30.21
CA LEU A 77 -2.42 11.87 -29.16
C LEU A 77 -3.48 11.55 -28.12
N ILE A 78 -4.25 12.55 -27.66
CA ILE A 78 -5.35 12.36 -26.70
C ILE A 78 -6.37 11.36 -27.24
N ASP A 79 -6.81 11.54 -28.48
CA ASP A 79 -7.80 10.67 -29.12
C ASP A 79 -7.27 9.24 -29.29
N SER A 80 -5.97 9.09 -29.59
CA SER A 80 -5.31 7.79 -29.69
C SER A 80 -5.26 7.08 -28.34
N VAL A 81 -4.86 7.79 -27.28
CA VAL A 81 -4.82 7.27 -25.92
C VAL A 81 -6.20 6.85 -25.44
N ALA A 82 -7.24 7.66 -25.72
CA ALA A 82 -8.61 7.34 -25.37
C ALA A 82 -9.08 6.01 -26.00
N ARG A 83 -8.84 5.81 -27.31
CA ARG A 83 -9.23 4.57 -27.99
C ARG A 83 -8.54 3.33 -27.41
N VAL A 84 -7.24 3.42 -27.09
CA VAL A 84 -6.50 2.31 -26.48
C VAL A 84 -7.02 2.02 -25.06
N ASN A 85 -7.21 3.07 -24.26
CA ASN A 85 -7.68 2.95 -22.89
C ASN A 85 -9.13 2.46 -22.81
N ASP A 86 -9.99 2.77 -23.78
CA ASP A 86 -11.36 2.24 -23.85
C ASP A 86 -11.39 0.72 -24.03
N ALA A 87 -10.50 0.17 -24.86
CA ALA A 87 -10.36 -1.27 -25.03
C ALA A 87 -9.83 -1.92 -23.73
N ALA A 88 -8.84 -1.31 -23.09
CA ALA A 88 -8.30 -1.77 -21.81
C ALA A 88 -9.37 -1.73 -20.69
N ASN A 89 -10.14 -0.64 -20.61
CA ASN A 89 -11.27 -0.48 -19.68
C ASN A 89 -12.27 -1.61 -19.84
N LYS A 90 -12.72 -1.92 -21.06
CA LYS A 90 -13.67 -3.01 -21.31
C LYS A 90 -13.14 -4.37 -20.83
N ARG A 91 -11.84 -4.64 -21.03
CA ARG A 91 -11.20 -5.88 -20.52
C ARG A 91 -11.19 -5.90 -18.98
N MET A 92 -10.88 -4.78 -18.34
CA MET A 92 -10.89 -4.66 -16.87
C MET A 92 -12.31 -4.78 -16.30
N GLU A 93 -13.31 -4.17 -16.93
CA GLU A 93 -14.71 -4.28 -16.54
C GLU A 93 -15.23 -5.71 -16.69
N ALA A 94 -14.85 -6.42 -17.75
CA ALA A 94 -15.19 -7.83 -17.91
C ALA A 94 -14.55 -8.71 -16.81
N ARG A 95 -13.33 -8.39 -16.37
CA ARG A 95 -12.58 -9.16 -15.38
C ARG A 95 -12.97 -8.85 -13.92
N TYR A 96 -13.20 -7.58 -13.61
CA TYR A 96 -13.35 -7.08 -12.25
C TYR A 96 -14.65 -6.28 -12.03
N GLY A 97 -15.52 -6.15 -13.02
CA GLY A 97 -16.75 -5.35 -12.93
C GLY A 97 -16.53 -3.85 -13.12
N SER A 98 -17.63 -3.10 -13.33
CA SER A 98 -17.61 -1.67 -13.66
C SER A 98 -17.00 -0.77 -12.58
N ASN A 99 -16.93 -1.22 -11.33
CA ASN A 99 -16.34 -0.47 -10.23
C ASN A 99 -14.83 -0.72 -10.05
N TRP A 100 -14.18 -1.47 -10.94
CA TRP A 100 -12.78 -1.89 -10.79
C TRP A 100 -11.85 -0.70 -10.55
N ARG A 101 -12.05 0.41 -11.28
CA ARG A 101 -11.16 1.59 -11.21
C ARG A 101 -11.22 2.25 -9.85
N SER A 102 -12.42 2.34 -9.26
CA SER A 102 -12.61 2.88 -7.91
C SER A 102 -11.94 2.00 -6.86
N ARG A 103 -12.05 0.66 -6.98
CA ARG A 103 -11.41 -0.28 -6.06
C ARG A 103 -9.89 -0.28 -6.18
N TYR A 104 -9.37 -0.26 -7.40
CA TYR A 104 -7.95 -0.06 -7.69
C TYR A 104 -7.44 1.24 -7.03
N GLN A 105 -8.13 2.35 -7.25
CA GLN A 105 -7.77 3.65 -6.69
C GLN A 105 -7.75 3.64 -5.16
N GLN A 106 -8.73 3.00 -4.52
CA GLN A 106 -8.76 2.83 -3.06
C GLN A 106 -7.56 2.03 -2.54
N GLU A 107 -7.11 0.99 -3.26
CA GLU A 107 -5.91 0.23 -2.90
C GLU A 107 -4.63 1.07 -3.03
N VAL A 108 -4.53 1.87 -4.10
CA VAL A 108 -3.42 2.81 -4.27
C VAL A 108 -3.42 3.83 -3.14
N ASP A 109 -4.54 4.50 -2.87
CA ASP A 109 -4.64 5.50 -1.81
C ASP A 109 -4.30 4.90 -0.44
N ALA A 110 -4.77 3.68 -0.16
CA ALA A 110 -4.46 2.97 1.06
C ALA A 110 -2.98 2.57 1.18
N ALA A 111 -2.33 2.21 0.07
CA ALA A 111 -0.90 1.88 0.03
C ALA A 111 -0.01 3.13 0.10
N PHE A 112 -0.49 4.23 -0.46
CA PHE A 112 0.21 5.52 -0.46
C PHE A 112 0.13 6.24 0.89
N ALA A 113 -0.91 5.96 1.67
CA ALA A 113 -1.17 6.51 2.99
C ALA A 113 -0.18 6.00 4.06
N THR A 114 1.03 6.56 4.14
CA THR A 114 2.00 6.25 5.21
C THR A 114 1.84 7.20 6.40
N PRO A 115 2.34 6.85 7.61
CA PRO A 115 2.36 7.78 8.75
C PRO A 115 3.07 9.10 8.44
N GLU A 116 4.16 9.08 7.66
CA GLU A 116 4.92 10.28 7.29
C GLU A 116 4.09 11.23 6.42
N ARG A 117 3.33 10.69 5.46
CA ARG A 117 2.41 11.49 4.64
C ARG A 117 1.20 11.95 5.45
N ALA A 118 0.68 11.09 6.32
CA ALA A 118 -0.41 11.46 7.23
C ALA A 118 0.00 12.58 8.21
N GLN A 119 1.27 12.63 8.62
CA GLN A 119 1.81 13.71 9.46
C GLN A 119 1.69 15.07 8.78
N GLN A 120 1.81 15.15 7.45
CA GLN A 120 1.64 16.42 6.73
C GLN A 120 0.21 16.97 6.92
N LEU A 121 -0.81 16.12 6.88
CA LEU A 121 -2.21 16.51 7.15
C LEU A 121 -2.42 16.98 8.59
N VAL A 122 -1.74 16.33 9.55
CA VAL A 122 -1.78 16.73 10.97
C VAL A 122 -1.11 18.08 11.16
N ASN A 123 0.03 18.33 10.51
CA ASN A 123 0.78 19.59 10.64
C ASN A 123 0.05 20.79 10.02
N GLN A 124 -0.85 20.55 9.07
CA GLN A 124 -1.72 21.58 8.50
C GLN A 124 -2.84 22.04 9.44
N GLN A 125 -3.07 21.34 10.56
CA GLN A 125 -4.13 21.70 11.50
C GLN A 125 -3.75 22.92 12.36
N LEU A 126 -4.58 23.96 12.34
CA LEU A 126 -4.30 25.22 13.05
C LEU A 126 -4.06 25.02 14.56
N TYR A 127 -4.77 24.10 15.20
CA TYR A 127 -4.58 23.82 16.63
C TYR A 127 -3.24 23.11 16.92
N ILE A 128 -2.73 22.30 15.99
CA ILE A 128 -1.39 21.69 16.09
C ILE A 128 -0.34 22.79 16.01
N TRP A 129 -0.43 23.64 14.98
CA TRP A 129 0.50 24.76 14.82
C TRP A 129 0.52 25.67 16.04
N ARG A 130 -0.66 26.07 16.57
CA ARG A 130 -0.75 26.91 17.77
C ARG A 130 -0.09 26.26 18.98
N LYS A 131 -0.35 24.98 19.23
CA LYS A 131 0.25 24.27 20.35
C LYS A 131 1.76 24.14 20.21
N GLU A 132 2.25 23.93 18.99
CA GLU A 132 3.68 23.89 18.72
C GLU A 132 4.37 25.23 19.06
N GLN A 133 3.77 26.37 18.69
CA GLN A 133 4.31 27.69 19.04
C GLN A 133 4.31 27.92 20.56
N GLU A 134 3.27 27.48 21.26
CA GLU A 134 3.19 27.57 22.72
C GLU A 134 4.33 26.78 23.40
N LEU A 135 4.56 25.54 22.97
CA LEU A 135 5.60 24.69 23.54
C LEU A 135 7.02 25.20 23.25
N LYS A 136 7.24 25.81 22.07
CA LYS A 136 8.52 26.44 21.73
C LYS A 136 8.91 27.53 22.74
N MET A 137 7.95 28.29 23.29
CA MET A 137 8.23 29.29 24.34
C MET A 137 8.75 28.66 25.64
N HIS A 138 8.53 27.36 25.84
CA HIS A 138 8.94 26.60 27.02
C HIS A 138 10.08 25.60 26.72
N ASN A 139 10.75 25.74 25.57
CA ASN A 139 11.79 24.81 25.11
C ASN A 139 11.28 23.34 25.04
N ASP A 140 10.04 23.15 24.64
CA ASP A 140 9.39 21.85 24.42
C ASP A 140 8.93 21.72 22.97
N SER A 141 8.56 20.51 22.56
CA SER A 141 8.09 20.18 21.21
C SER A 141 6.94 19.18 21.23
N LEU A 142 6.20 19.09 20.14
CA LEU A 142 5.21 18.04 19.95
C LEU A 142 5.88 16.70 19.58
N HIS A 143 5.38 15.64 20.19
CA HIS A 143 5.67 14.25 19.87
C HIS A 143 4.39 13.56 19.39
N TYR A 144 4.52 12.62 18.44
CA TYR A 144 3.40 11.95 17.78
C TYR A 144 3.56 10.44 17.91
N ALA A 145 2.67 9.81 18.66
CA ALA A 145 2.57 8.35 18.72
C ALA A 145 1.47 7.87 17.77
N TRP A 146 1.87 7.09 16.77
CA TRP A 146 1.01 6.60 15.69
C TRP A 146 0.58 5.15 15.97
N ALA A 147 -0.72 4.88 15.83
CA ALA A 147 -1.27 3.54 15.88
C ALA A 147 -2.17 3.30 14.67
N ALA A 148 -1.88 2.23 13.91
CA ALA A 148 -2.76 1.80 12.83
C ALA A 148 -4.13 1.38 13.38
N THR A 149 -5.18 1.63 12.61
CA THR A 149 -6.50 1.04 12.86
C THR A 149 -6.70 -0.23 12.05
N GLY A 150 -7.86 -0.88 12.17
CA GLY A 150 -8.26 -1.97 11.26
C GLY A 150 -8.49 -1.53 9.81
N ARG A 151 -8.56 -0.22 9.54
CA ARG A 151 -8.70 0.35 8.20
C ARG A 151 -7.35 0.88 7.70
N LYS A 152 -6.91 0.42 6.53
CA LYS A 152 -5.67 0.90 5.88
C LYS A 152 -5.74 2.41 5.62
N GLY A 153 -4.61 3.10 5.82
CA GLY A 153 -4.51 4.55 5.69
C GLY A 153 -5.27 5.35 6.76
N VAL A 154 -5.81 4.67 7.78
CA VAL A 154 -6.49 5.32 8.91
C VAL A 154 -5.71 5.06 10.19
N TYR A 155 -5.35 6.15 10.87
CA TYR A 155 -4.47 6.15 12.03
C TYR A 155 -5.11 6.84 13.23
N LYS A 156 -4.86 6.28 14.41
CA LYS A 156 -5.00 7.00 15.68
C LYS A 156 -3.67 7.66 16.00
N VAL A 157 -3.70 8.92 16.38
CA VAL A 157 -2.50 9.69 16.71
C VAL A 157 -2.67 10.30 18.09
N ILE A 158 -1.72 10.03 18.99
CA ILE A 158 -1.61 10.73 20.26
C ILE A 158 -0.56 11.82 20.08
N VAL A 159 -0.97 13.06 20.34
CA VAL A 159 -0.10 14.24 20.28
C VAL A 159 0.21 14.67 21.70
N SER A 160 1.48 14.65 22.08
CA SER A 160 1.94 14.96 23.43
C SER A 160 3.13 15.93 23.44
N GLY A 161 3.38 16.55 24.59
CA GLY A 161 4.62 17.31 24.82
C GLY A 161 5.81 16.35 25.03
N SER A 162 6.99 16.73 24.56
CA SER A 162 8.18 15.87 24.59
C SER A 162 8.79 15.79 25.99
N LEU A 163 8.75 16.88 26.75
CA LEU A 163 9.34 16.93 28.09
C LEU A 163 8.44 16.32 29.17
N LYS A 164 7.13 16.64 29.14
CA LYS A 164 6.18 16.26 30.20
C LYS A 164 5.29 15.07 29.85
N ASN A 165 5.40 14.53 28.64
CA ASN A 165 4.49 13.50 28.09
C ASN A 165 3.00 13.84 28.27
N THR A 166 2.67 15.14 28.38
CA THR A 166 1.30 15.61 28.55
C THR A 166 0.57 15.44 27.22
N ILE A 167 -0.52 14.67 27.22
CA ILE A 167 -1.34 14.46 26.03
C ILE A 167 -2.17 15.72 25.77
N PHE A 168 -2.01 16.32 24.60
CA PHE A 168 -2.78 17.49 24.17
C PHE A 168 -3.95 17.09 23.28
N TYR A 169 -3.72 16.18 22.33
CA TYR A 169 -4.73 15.77 21.37
C TYR A 169 -4.71 14.27 21.15
N LYS A 170 -5.90 13.71 20.91
CA LYS A 170 -6.08 12.39 20.31
C LYS A 170 -6.76 12.61 18.98
N LEU A 171 -6.17 12.12 17.89
CA LEU A 171 -6.64 12.35 16.54
C LEU A 171 -7.01 11.03 15.87
N LEU A 172 -7.98 11.11 14.96
CA LEU A 172 -8.22 10.13 13.92
C LEU A 172 -7.88 10.76 12.57
N VAL A 173 -6.87 10.21 11.90
CA VAL A 173 -6.43 10.66 10.57
C VAL A 173 -6.93 9.64 9.56
N ASP A 174 -7.85 10.03 8.68
CA ASP A 174 -8.32 9.26 7.53
C ASP A 174 -7.67 9.85 6.28
N TYR A 175 -6.47 9.35 5.94
CA TYR A 175 -5.65 9.89 4.85
C TYR A 175 -6.30 9.73 3.47
N PRO A 176 -6.94 8.59 3.11
CA PRO A 176 -7.67 8.48 1.84
C PRO A 176 -8.77 9.53 1.68
N LYS A 177 -9.30 10.07 2.78
CA LYS A 177 -10.30 11.14 2.79
C LYS A 177 -9.73 12.53 3.09
N TYR A 178 -8.41 12.67 3.20
CA TYR A 178 -7.73 13.90 3.57
C TYR A 178 -8.32 14.58 4.82
N LYS A 179 -8.73 13.78 5.81
CA LYS A 179 -9.48 14.26 6.97
C LYS A 179 -8.75 13.95 8.28
N VAL A 180 -8.63 14.97 9.13
CA VAL A 180 -8.18 14.85 10.53
C VAL A 180 -9.35 15.19 11.45
N SER A 181 -9.63 14.35 12.43
CA SER A 181 -10.72 14.54 13.40
C SER A 181 -10.19 14.46 14.82
N LEU A 182 -10.61 15.39 15.68
CA LEU A 182 -10.36 15.30 17.13
C LEU A 182 -11.21 14.17 17.72
N LEU A 183 -10.58 13.30 18.51
CA LEU A 183 -11.27 12.31 19.32
C LEU A 183 -11.56 12.92 20.68
N THR A 184 -12.83 12.95 21.06
CA THR A 184 -13.23 13.30 22.42
C THR A 184 -12.79 12.21 23.39
N ASN A 185 -12.29 12.62 24.55
CA ASN A 185 -11.99 11.71 25.66
C ASN A 185 -13.27 11.16 26.28
#